data_AF-A0A4Y2FZB7-F1
#
_entry.id   AF-A0A4Y2FZB7-F1
#
_cell.length_a   1.000
_cell.length_b   1.000
_cell.length_c   1.000
_cell.angle_alpha   90.00
_cell.angle_beta   90.00
_cell.angle_gamma   90.00
#
_symmetry.space_group_name_H-M   'P 1'
#
loop_
_entity.id
_entity.type
_entity.pdbx_description
1 polymer ?
#
loop_
_entity_poly.entity_id
_entity_poly.type
_entity_poly.pdbx_seq_one_letter_code
_entity_poly.pdbx_strand_id
1 'polypeptide(L)'
;MADCFEEYREECKEIFEGLFPFYDRDGTLYKEICDKNSVLRSKYLTNVDCYKRIENASVYMLCYNEANSVYEQYVLSKEASDPEVMFRRPCMQMPYVLGCVATEVQSSCGNEAAETFIQVEKLKDSTDWIKYCLHNLEYKNEIYTDFLPSIQITENLRIQINKVLDVLKAGITD
;
A
#
# COMPACT_ATOMS: atom_id res chain seq x y z
N MET A 1 4.94 -19.99 34.74
CA MET A 1 4.13 -19.72 33.53
C MET A 1 4.99 -18.75 32.74
N ALA A 2 5.72 -19.24 31.74
CA ALA A 2 6.57 -18.38 30.92
C ALA A 2 5.69 -17.31 30.29
N ASP A 3 6.16 -16.07 30.32
CA ASP A 3 5.40 -14.90 29.96
C ASP A 3 5.12 -14.98 28.44
N CYS A 4 3.88 -15.33 28.08
CA CYS A 4 3.43 -15.51 26.70
C CYS A 4 3.76 -14.27 25.84
N PHE A 5 3.97 -13.11 26.46
CA PHE A 5 4.36 -11.86 25.82
C PHE A 5 5.82 -11.80 25.32
N GLU A 6 6.78 -12.49 25.96
CA GLU A 6 8.19 -12.47 25.50
C GLU A 6 8.41 -13.41 24.31
N GLU A 7 7.85 -14.62 24.34
CA GLU A 7 7.82 -15.52 23.16
C GLU A 7 7.03 -14.90 21.99
N TYR A 8 5.91 -14.24 22.30
CA TYR A 8 5.12 -13.48 21.32
C TYR A 8 5.90 -12.31 20.70
N ARG A 9 6.75 -11.63 21.49
CA ARG A 9 7.57 -10.52 21.00
C ARG A 9 8.75 -11.03 20.17
N GLU A 10 9.41 -12.12 20.56
CA GLU A 10 10.54 -12.69 19.79
C GLU A 10 10.09 -13.35 18.47
N GLU A 11 9.01 -14.15 18.45
CA GLU A 11 8.44 -14.67 17.20
C GLU A 11 8.03 -13.53 16.25
N CYS A 12 7.41 -12.47 16.77
CA CYS A 12 7.02 -11.34 15.94
C CYS A 12 8.23 -10.57 15.43
N LYS A 13 9.26 -10.38 16.26
CA LYS A 13 10.49 -9.67 15.86
C LYS A 13 11.14 -10.28 14.62
N GLU A 14 11.21 -11.61 14.53
CA GLU A 14 11.72 -12.32 13.35
C GLU A 14 10.82 -12.17 12.11
N ILE A 15 9.49 -12.09 12.28
CA ILE A 15 8.53 -11.83 11.19
C ILE A 15 8.71 -10.39 10.65
N PHE A 16 8.98 -9.44 11.54
CA PHE A 16 9.13 -8.02 11.19
C PHE A 16 10.46 -7.66 10.53
N GLU A 17 11.50 -8.49 10.62
CA GLU A 17 12.72 -8.34 9.81
C GLU A 17 12.47 -8.50 8.29
N GLY A 18 11.26 -8.86 7.85
CA GLY A 18 10.86 -8.90 6.44
C GLY A 18 9.51 -8.22 6.12
N LEU A 19 9.00 -7.38 7.03
CA LEU A 19 7.80 -6.59 6.75
C LEU A 19 8.19 -5.29 6.06
N PHE A 20 7.67 -5.09 4.83
CA PHE A 20 7.75 -3.85 4.06
C PHE A 20 7.64 -2.64 5.01
N PRO A 21 8.68 -1.81 5.11
CA PRO A 21 8.93 -1.04 6.32
C PRO A 21 8.14 0.26 6.27
N PHE A 22 6.92 0.31 6.81
CA PHE A 22 6.30 1.60 7.08
C PHE A 22 5.49 1.59 8.37
N TYR A 23 6.01 2.37 9.31
CA TYR A 23 5.47 2.92 10.56
C TYR A 23 4.12 2.35 11.02
N ASP A 24 4.19 1.57 12.09
CA ASP A 24 3.07 1.01 12.86
C ASP A 24 3.01 1.73 14.22
N ARG A 25 2.33 2.88 14.28
CA ARG A 25 2.18 3.66 15.53
C ARG A 25 0.93 3.25 16.31
N ASP A 26 -0.10 2.70 15.67
CA ASP A 26 -1.34 2.28 16.34
C ASP A 26 -1.35 0.79 16.78
N GLY A 27 -0.42 -0.01 16.27
CA GLY A 27 -0.22 -1.42 16.60
C GLY A 27 -1.25 -2.35 15.93
N THR A 28 -2.06 -1.87 15.00
CA THR A 28 -3.13 -2.66 14.36
C THR A 28 -2.54 -3.74 13.46
N LEU A 29 -1.56 -3.38 12.62
CA LEU A 29 -0.83 -4.36 11.82
C LEU A 29 -0.12 -5.37 12.73
N TYR A 30 0.56 -4.89 13.79
CA TYR A 30 1.20 -5.76 14.78
C TYR A 30 0.24 -6.78 15.38
N LYS A 31 -0.92 -6.34 15.88
CA LYS A 31 -1.92 -7.23 16.47
C LYS A 31 -2.39 -8.29 15.48
N GLU A 32 -2.67 -7.90 14.23
CA GLU A 32 -3.20 -8.81 13.21
C GLU A 32 -2.16 -9.85 12.77
N ILE A 33 -0.93 -9.43 12.46
CA ILE A 33 0.12 -10.35 12.01
C ILE A 33 0.66 -11.22 13.16
N CYS A 34 0.60 -10.74 14.40
CA CYS A 34 1.03 -11.51 15.56
C CYS A 34 -0.06 -12.45 16.11
N ASP A 35 -1.33 -12.31 15.73
CA ASP A 35 -2.37 -13.27 16.13
C ASP A 35 -2.21 -14.61 15.38
N LYS A 36 -1.90 -15.69 16.12
CA LYS A 36 -1.75 -17.05 15.56
C LYS A 36 -3.03 -17.57 14.91
N ASN A 37 -4.19 -17.02 15.25
CA ASN A 37 -5.48 -17.37 14.68
C ASN A 37 -5.89 -16.46 13.51
N SER A 38 -5.11 -15.42 13.20
CA SER A 38 -5.41 -14.52 12.09
C SER A 38 -5.30 -15.24 10.75
N VAL A 39 -6.37 -15.13 9.95
CA VAL A 39 -6.38 -15.57 8.56
C VAL A 39 -5.37 -14.74 7.75
N LEU A 40 -5.22 -13.45 8.03
CA LEU A 40 -4.27 -12.58 7.35
C LEU A 40 -2.82 -13.00 7.64
N ARG A 41 -2.49 -13.30 8.91
CA ARG A 41 -1.18 -13.86 9.28
C ARG A 41 -0.86 -15.11 8.46
N SER A 42 -1.77 -16.08 8.43
CA SER A 42 -1.55 -17.35 7.74
C SER A 42 -1.26 -17.15 6.24
N LYS A 43 -2.04 -16.29 5.57
CA LYS A 43 -1.83 -15.95 4.17
C LYS A 43 -0.52 -15.19 3.93
N TYR A 44 -0.18 -14.28 4.83
CA TYR A 44 1.06 -13.51 4.76
C TYR A 44 2.29 -14.41 4.89
N LEU A 45 2.32 -15.27 5.91
CA LEU A 45 3.44 -16.18 6.17
C LEU A 45 3.66 -17.19 5.04
N THR A 46 2.59 -17.60 4.35
CA THR A 46 2.70 -18.49 3.17
C THR A 46 3.52 -17.86 2.04
N ASN A 47 3.60 -16.53 1.97
CA ASN A 47 4.23 -15.79 0.87
C ASN A 47 5.44 -14.94 1.30
N VAL A 48 5.84 -15.02 2.58
CA VAL A 48 6.85 -14.12 3.18
C VAL A 48 8.19 -14.15 2.45
N ASP A 49 8.66 -15.33 2.04
CA ASP A 49 9.92 -15.46 1.30
C ASP A 49 9.86 -14.82 -0.08
N CYS A 50 8.67 -14.80 -0.70
CA CYS A 50 8.47 -14.12 -1.97
C CYS A 50 8.47 -12.60 -1.80
N TYR A 51 7.80 -12.08 -0.77
CA TYR A 51 7.83 -10.65 -0.45
C TYR A 51 9.25 -10.16 -0.15
N LYS A 52 10.05 -10.93 0.60
CA LYS A 52 11.47 -10.61 0.85
C LYS A 52 12.29 -10.49 -0.43
N ARG A 53 12.03 -11.33 -1.44
CA ARG A 53 12.71 -11.20 -2.75
C ARG A 53 12.34 -9.92 -3.48
N ILE A 54 11.06 -9.55 -3.46
CA ILE A 54 10.56 -8.31 -4.06
C ILE A 54 11.17 -7.09 -3.36
N GLU A 55 11.25 -7.11 -2.03
CA GLU A 55 11.88 -6.07 -1.23
C GLU A 55 13.38 -5.93 -1.54
N ASN A 56 14.10 -7.05 -1.57
CA ASN A 56 15.53 -7.07 -1.92
C ASN A 56 15.80 -6.56 -3.35
N ALA A 57 14.83 -6.70 -4.26
CA ALA A 57 14.89 -6.15 -5.62
C ALA A 57 14.56 -4.64 -5.68
N SER A 58 14.30 -3.99 -4.54
CA SER A 58 14.01 -2.55 -4.44
C SER A 58 12.78 -2.10 -5.24
N VAL A 59 11.81 -3.01 -5.46
CA VAL A 59 10.60 -2.77 -6.27
C VAL A 59 9.82 -1.55 -5.78
N TYR A 60 9.72 -1.36 -4.47
CA TYR A 60 9.06 -0.18 -3.90
C TYR A 60 9.67 1.13 -4.38
N MET A 61 11.01 1.24 -4.35
CA MET A 61 11.72 2.44 -4.77
C MET A 61 11.54 2.69 -6.28
N LEU A 62 11.53 1.64 -7.10
CA LEU A 62 11.25 1.75 -8.53
C LEU A 62 9.83 2.27 -8.77
N CYS A 63 8.82 1.65 -8.14
CA CYS A 63 7.44 2.11 -8.22
C CYS A 63 7.26 3.55 -7.72
N TYR A 64 7.99 3.96 -6.68
CA TYR A 64 7.97 5.33 -6.17
C TYR A 64 8.53 6.33 -7.18
N ASN A 65 9.65 6.00 -7.83
CA ASN A 65 10.25 6.84 -8.86
C ASN A 65 9.34 6.97 -10.09
N GLU A 66 8.69 5.89 -10.50
CA GLU A 66 7.69 5.92 -11.57
C GLU A 66 6.48 6.78 -11.20
N ALA A 67 5.95 6.62 -9.98
CA ALA A 67 4.86 7.46 -9.47
C ALA A 67 5.24 8.95 -9.43
N ASN A 68 6.51 9.27 -9.14
CA ASN A 68 7.04 10.63 -9.23
C ASN A 68 6.96 11.18 -10.65
N SER A 69 7.49 10.43 -11.62
CA SER A 69 7.46 10.85 -13.02
C SER A 69 6.03 11.02 -13.54
N VAL A 70 5.14 10.10 -13.19
CA VAL A 70 3.73 10.12 -13.63
C VAL A 70 2.99 11.33 -13.04
N TYR A 71 3.20 11.61 -11.75
CA TYR A 71 2.60 12.76 -11.10
C TYR A 71 3.14 14.08 -11.66
N GLU A 72 4.44 14.21 -11.89
CA GLU A 72 5.04 15.40 -12.49
C GLU A 72 4.46 15.69 -13.88
N GLN A 73 4.28 14.65 -14.71
CA GLN A 73 3.60 14.78 -16.01
C GLN A 73 2.16 15.26 -15.87
N TYR A 74 1.41 14.75 -14.89
CA TYR A 74 0.06 15.21 -14.60
C TYR A 74 0.04 16.70 -14.22
N VAL A 75 0.91 17.14 -13.30
CA VAL A 75 0.99 18.56 -12.90
C VAL A 75 1.33 19.46 -14.08
N LEU A 76 2.32 19.06 -14.90
CA LEU A 76 2.68 19.79 -16.12
C LEU A 76 1.50 19.89 -17.10
N SER A 77 0.72 18.81 -17.25
CA SER A 77 -0.45 18.79 -18.16
C SER A 77 -1.58 19.73 -17.72
N LYS A 78 -1.61 20.10 -16.43
CA LYS A 78 -2.62 20.98 -15.84
C LYS A 78 -2.25 22.45 -15.88
N GLU A 79 -1.04 22.79 -16.36
CA GLU A 79 -0.44 24.13 -16.20
C GLU A 79 -0.49 24.61 -14.74
N ALA A 80 -0.54 23.67 -13.80
CA ALA A 80 -0.81 23.96 -12.41
C ALA A 80 0.47 24.47 -11.74
N SER A 81 0.53 25.78 -11.52
CA SER A 81 1.54 26.43 -10.66
C SER A 81 1.09 26.53 -9.20
N ASP A 82 0.03 25.81 -8.82
CA ASP A 82 -0.65 25.98 -7.54
C ASP A 82 0.06 25.21 -6.40
N PRO A 83 0.51 25.88 -5.32
CA PRO A 83 1.05 25.24 -4.12
C PRO A 83 0.13 24.17 -3.51
N GLU A 84 -1.19 24.27 -3.67
CA GLU A 84 -2.13 23.27 -3.16
C GLU A 84 -2.02 21.92 -3.89
N VAL A 85 -1.55 21.88 -5.14
CA VAL A 85 -1.38 20.63 -5.89
C VAL A 85 -0.28 19.79 -5.24
N MET A 86 0.79 20.41 -4.70
CA MET A 86 1.88 19.70 -4.03
C MET A 86 1.44 19.01 -2.72
N PHE A 87 0.50 19.59 -1.96
CA PHE A 87 -0.03 18.95 -0.75
C PHE A 87 -0.86 17.69 -1.06
N ARG A 88 -1.42 17.60 -2.27
CA ARG A 88 -2.22 16.46 -2.74
C ARG A 88 -1.38 15.35 -3.36
N ARG A 89 -0.08 15.58 -3.57
CA ARG A 89 0.84 14.61 -4.18
C ARG A 89 0.72 13.21 -3.57
N PRO A 90 0.71 13.01 -2.24
CA PRO A 90 0.57 11.67 -1.65
C PRO A 90 -0.76 10.98 -2.00
N CYS A 91 -1.85 11.74 -2.17
CA CYS A 91 -3.18 11.20 -2.52
C CYS A 91 -3.18 10.48 -3.88
N MET A 92 -2.33 10.91 -4.80
CA MET A 92 -2.25 10.38 -6.16
C MET A 92 -1.12 9.37 -6.33
N GLN A 93 0.04 9.70 -5.75
CA GLN A 93 1.24 8.87 -5.89
C GLN A 93 1.12 7.56 -5.15
N MET A 94 0.67 7.57 -3.90
CA MET A 94 0.71 6.36 -3.09
C MET A 94 -0.21 5.24 -3.61
N PRO A 95 -1.44 5.51 -4.09
CA PRO A 95 -2.23 4.49 -4.77
C PRO A 95 -1.51 3.86 -5.97
N TYR A 96 -0.79 4.68 -6.76
CA TYR A 96 0.03 4.19 -7.87
C TYR A 96 1.15 3.27 -7.34
N VAL A 97 1.91 3.72 -6.35
CA VAL A 97 3.03 2.95 -5.78
C VAL A 97 2.54 1.59 -5.28
N LEU A 98 1.47 1.58 -4.50
CA LEU A 98 0.91 0.34 -3.95
C LEU A 98 0.35 -0.56 -5.07
N GLY A 99 -0.31 0.00 -6.09
CA GLY A 99 -0.78 -0.76 -7.25
C GLY A 99 0.37 -1.35 -8.09
N CYS A 100 1.48 -0.64 -8.22
CA CYS A 100 2.69 -1.10 -8.89
C CYS A 100 3.37 -2.23 -8.12
N VAL A 101 3.54 -2.09 -6.80
CA VAL A 101 4.07 -3.16 -5.97
C VAL A 101 3.13 -4.37 -5.98
N ALA A 102 1.82 -4.18 -5.89
CA ALA A 102 0.85 -5.26 -5.96
C ALA A 102 0.87 -5.97 -7.33
N THR A 103 1.15 -5.25 -8.42
CA THR A 103 1.35 -5.83 -9.76
C THR A 103 2.57 -6.75 -9.79
N GLU A 104 3.67 -6.31 -9.17
CA GLU A 104 4.89 -7.13 -9.09
C GLU A 104 4.73 -8.32 -8.13
N VAL A 105 4.02 -8.14 -7.02
CA VAL A 105 3.64 -9.24 -6.13
C VAL A 105 2.77 -10.24 -6.88
N GLN A 106 1.82 -9.78 -7.69
CA GLN A 106 0.95 -10.65 -8.46
C GLN A 106 1.75 -11.48 -9.49
N SER A 107 2.68 -10.85 -10.21
CA SER A 107 3.50 -11.53 -11.23
C SER A 107 4.48 -12.53 -10.61
N SER A 108 5.09 -12.17 -9.48
CA SER A 108 6.15 -12.96 -8.83
C SER A 108 5.64 -14.01 -7.83
N CYS A 109 4.54 -13.71 -7.13
CA CYS A 109 4.03 -14.52 -6.01
C CYS A 109 2.59 -15.02 -6.22
N GLY A 110 1.86 -14.51 -7.22
CA GLY A 110 0.51 -14.93 -7.55
C GLY A 110 -0.60 -14.03 -6.96
N ASN A 111 -1.84 -14.30 -7.38
CA ASN A 111 -3.00 -13.45 -7.07
C ASN A 111 -3.29 -13.35 -5.57
N GLU A 112 -3.26 -14.47 -4.84
CA GLU A 112 -3.54 -14.47 -3.41
C GLU A 112 -2.50 -13.65 -2.62
N ALA A 113 -1.23 -13.69 -3.05
CA ALA A 113 -0.18 -12.90 -2.45
C ALA A 113 -0.41 -11.39 -2.67
N ALA A 114 -0.82 -10.99 -3.87
CA ALA A 114 -1.13 -9.59 -4.16
C ALA A 114 -2.32 -9.08 -3.34
N GLU A 115 -3.37 -9.89 -3.21
CA GLU A 115 -4.53 -9.55 -2.37
C GLU A 115 -4.14 -9.44 -0.89
N THR A 116 -3.33 -10.37 -0.41
CA THR A 116 -2.80 -10.37 0.97
C THR A 116 -1.94 -9.14 1.23
N PHE A 117 -1.06 -8.78 0.29
CA PHE A 117 -0.25 -7.56 0.34
C PHE A 117 -1.13 -6.32 0.51
N ILE A 118 -2.16 -6.16 -0.32
CA ILE A 118 -3.07 -5.01 -0.23
C ILE A 118 -3.80 -4.96 1.12
N GLN A 119 -4.21 -6.11 1.66
CA GLN A 119 -4.82 -6.17 3.01
C GLN A 119 -3.83 -5.80 4.12
N VAL A 120 -2.55 -6.17 3.99
CA VAL A 120 -1.50 -5.76 4.92
C VAL A 120 -1.26 -4.25 4.85
N GLU A 121 -1.17 -3.68 3.65
CA GLU A 121 -1.00 -2.23 3.44
C GLU A 121 -2.15 -1.42 4.06
N LYS A 122 -3.40 -1.94 3.99
CA LYS A 122 -4.57 -1.32 4.63
C LYS A 122 -4.37 -1.05 6.13
N LEU A 123 -3.66 -1.94 6.82
CA LEU A 123 -3.42 -1.87 8.25
C LEU A 123 -2.23 -0.98 8.64
N LYS A 124 -1.48 -0.46 7.66
CA LYS A 124 -0.34 0.43 7.92
C LYS A 124 -0.79 1.88 8.02
N ASP A 125 -0.28 2.59 9.03
CA ASP A 125 -0.50 4.04 9.20
C ASP A 125 0.00 4.85 8.00
N SER A 126 1.00 4.35 7.27
CA SER A 126 1.48 5.02 6.05
C SER A 126 0.41 5.17 4.97
N THR A 127 -0.69 4.41 5.05
CA THR A 127 -1.83 4.54 4.15
C THR A 127 -2.91 5.47 4.66
N ASP A 128 -2.82 5.99 5.89
CA ASP A 128 -3.84 6.87 6.48
C ASP A 128 -4.01 8.17 5.71
N TRP A 129 -2.93 8.68 5.10
CA TRP A 129 -3.07 9.84 4.22
C TRP A 129 -3.96 9.54 3.02
N ILE A 130 -3.84 8.36 2.41
CA ILE A 130 -4.69 7.95 1.30
C ILE A 130 -6.13 7.80 1.76
N LYS A 131 -6.35 7.18 2.93
CA LYS A 131 -7.69 7.07 3.55
C LYS A 131 -8.30 8.47 3.71
N TYR A 132 -7.57 9.42 4.29
CA TYR A 132 -8.01 10.81 4.39
C TYR A 132 -8.37 11.42 3.02
N CYS A 133 -7.53 11.23 2.00
CA CYS A 133 -7.83 11.73 0.65
C CYS A 133 -9.12 11.12 0.07
N LEU A 134 -9.42 9.87 0.39
CA LEU A 134 -10.65 9.20 -0.05
C LEU A 134 -11.91 9.66 0.71
N HIS A 135 -11.75 10.24 1.90
CA HIS A 135 -12.84 10.89 2.65
C HIS A 135 -13.14 12.31 2.17
N ASN A 136 -12.10 13.03 1.74
CA ASN A 136 -12.28 14.35 1.16
C ASN A 136 -12.87 14.20 -0.26
N LEU A 137 -14.08 14.72 -0.48
CA LEU A 137 -14.79 14.58 -1.74
C LEU A 137 -14.01 15.19 -2.93
N GLU A 138 -13.32 16.31 -2.70
CA GLU A 138 -12.53 16.98 -3.73
C GLU A 138 -11.37 16.09 -4.18
N TYR A 139 -10.54 15.63 -3.23
CA TYR A 139 -9.37 14.79 -3.53
C TYR A 139 -9.76 13.44 -4.12
N LYS A 140 -10.83 12.83 -3.60
CA LYS A 140 -11.39 11.62 -4.18
C LYS A 140 -11.80 11.84 -5.64
N ASN A 141 -12.52 12.91 -5.94
CA ASN A 141 -12.93 13.20 -7.31
C ASN A 141 -11.72 13.46 -8.19
N GLU A 142 -10.73 14.20 -7.71
CA GLU A 142 -9.47 14.45 -8.42
C GLU A 142 -8.74 13.13 -8.77
N ILE A 143 -8.65 12.18 -7.83
CA ILE A 143 -8.06 10.86 -8.07
C ILE A 143 -8.82 10.12 -9.19
N TYR A 144 -10.14 9.93 -9.04
CA TYR A 144 -10.91 9.03 -9.91
C TYR A 144 -11.30 9.63 -11.26
N THR A 145 -11.55 10.93 -11.29
CA THR A 145 -12.13 11.59 -12.47
C THR A 145 -11.11 12.38 -13.28
N ASP A 146 -9.93 12.63 -12.71
CA ASP A 146 -8.91 13.45 -13.36
C ASP A 146 -7.55 12.74 -13.43
N PHE A 147 -6.90 12.48 -12.29
CA PHE A 147 -5.57 11.88 -12.25
C PHE A 147 -5.52 10.51 -12.91
N LEU A 148 -6.28 9.51 -12.43
CA LEU A 148 -6.22 8.15 -12.97
C LEU A 148 -6.61 8.04 -14.45
N PRO A 149 -7.61 8.80 -14.95
CA PRO A 149 -7.89 8.86 -16.38
C PRO A 149 -6.79 9.52 -17.22
N SER A 150 -6.06 10.49 -16.66
CA SER A 150 -5.02 11.25 -17.38
C SER A 150 -3.71 10.48 -17.57
N ILE A 151 -3.41 9.51 -16.69
CA ILE A 151 -2.14 8.79 -16.70
C ILE A 151 -2.16 7.59 -17.65
N GLN A 152 -1.06 7.40 -18.37
CA GLN A 152 -0.85 6.26 -19.26
C GLN A 152 -0.24 5.10 -18.47
N ILE A 153 -1.03 4.07 -18.19
CA ILE A 153 -0.64 2.89 -17.42
C ILE A 153 -1.20 1.61 -18.06
N THR A 154 -0.58 0.48 -17.76
CA THR A 154 -1.08 -0.83 -18.18
C THR A 154 -2.42 -1.13 -17.51
N GLU A 155 -3.24 -1.98 -18.16
CA GLU A 155 -4.53 -2.38 -17.58
C GLU A 155 -4.35 -3.14 -16.26
N ASN A 156 -3.31 -3.97 -16.14
CA ASN A 156 -3.05 -4.69 -14.89
C ASN A 156 -2.73 -3.74 -13.74
N LEU A 157 -1.89 -2.73 -13.99
CA LEU A 157 -1.59 -1.70 -12.98
C LEU A 157 -2.86 -0.94 -12.60
N ARG A 158 -3.70 -0.57 -13.57
CA ARG A 158 -4.98 0.10 -13.31
C ARG A 158 -5.89 -0.74 -12.40
N ILE A 159 -5.99 -2.04 -12.67
CA ILE A 159 -6.76 -2.97 -11.83
C ILE A 159 -6.23 -2.99 -10.40
N GLN A 160 -4.91 -3.07 -10.22
CA GLN A 160 -4.30 -3.11 -8.89
C GLN A 160 -4.46 -1.79 -8.13
N ILE A 161 -4.31 -0.64 -8.80
CA ILE A 161 -4.58 0.67 -8.20
C ILE A 161 -6.03 0.76 -7.70
N ASN A 162 -6.99 0.34 -8.53
CA ASN A 162 -8.40 0.35 -8.14
C ASN A 162 -8.67 -0.57 -6.93
N LYS A 163 -8.08 -1.78 -6.91
CA LYS A 163 -8.16 -2.68 -5.75
C LYS A 163 -7.61 -2.04 -4.47
N VAL A 164 -6.45 -1.38 -4.56
CA VAL A 164 -5.86 -0.65 -3.42
C VAL A 164 -6.83 0.42 -2.91
N LEU A 165 -7.35 1.26 -3.80
CA LEU A 165 -8.28 2.32 -3.44
C LEU A 165 -9.57 1.79 -2.80
N ASP A 166 -10.13 0.70 -3.35
CA ASP A 166 -11.34 0.08 -2.83
C ASP A 166 -11.14 -0.50 -1.41
N VAL A 167 -10.01 -1.18 -1.19
CA VAL A 167 -9.68 -1.75 0.12
C VAL A 167 -9.42 -0.66 1.16
N LEU A 168 -8.72 0.41 0.77
CA LEU A 168 -8.44 1.54 1.66
C LEU A 168 -9.69 2.33 1.99
N LYS A 169 -10.63 2.47 1.05
CA LYS A 169 -11.95 3.07 1.26
C LYS A 169 -12.83 2.23 2.20
N ALA A 170 -12.80 0.91 2.09
CA ALA A 170 -13.61 0.01 2.94
C ALA A 170 -13.07 -0.13 4.37
N GLY A 171 -11.87 0.37 4.66
CA GLY A 171 -11.27 0.36 5.99
C GLY A 171 -11.79 1.40 6.95
N ILE A 172 -12.70 2.27 6.52
CA ILE A 172 -13.25 3.33 7.36
C ILE A 172 -14.66 2.97 7.80
N THR A 173 -14.80 2.59 9.07
CA THR A 173 -16.07 2.61 9.80
C THR A 173 -16.28 4.01 10.37
N ASP A 174 -17.47 4.59 10.11
CA ASP A 174 -17.96 5.83 10.74
C ASP A 174 -17.94 5.76 12.29
#